data_AF-A0A4R7FUN6-F1
#
_entry.id   AF-A0A4R7FUN6-F1
#
_cell.length_a   1.000
_cell.length_b   1.000
_cell.length_c   1.000
_cell.angle_alpha   90.00
_cell.angle_beta   90.00
_cell.angle_gamma   90.00
#
_symmetry.space_group_name_H-M   'P 1'
#
loop_
_entity.id
_entity.type
_entity.pdbx_description
1 polymer ?
#
loop_
_entity_poly.entity_id
_entity_poly.type
_entity_poly.pdbx_seq_one_letter_code
_entity_poly.pdbx_strand_id
1 'polypeptide(L)'
;MVAGRSKQVFKTWLDAQTTDFRDGIEVVAMDGFTGFKTATAEELPQATAVMDPFHVVALAGDALDRCRQRVQQDTLGHRGRSGDPLYGTRRTEAHRR
;
A
#
# COMPACT_ATOMS: atom_id res chain seq x y z
N MET A 1 -6.56 15.99 -7.04
CA MET A 1 -7.10 14.61 -7.09
C MET A 1 -6.50 13.90 -8.31
N VAL A 2 -6.10 12.63 -8.17
CA VAL A 2 -5.64 11.81 -9.30
C VAL A 2 -6.86 11.23 -10.02
N ALA A 3 -6.93 11.35 -11.35
CA ALA A 3 -8.02 10.78 -12.13
C ALA A 3 -8.13 9.26 -11.88
N GLY A 4 -9.35 8.76 -11.65
CA GLY A 4 -9.62 7.33 -11.37
C GLY A 4 -9.47 6.90 -9.91
N ARG A 5 -8.95 7.75 -9.01
CA ARG A 5 -8.88 7.46 -7.56
C ARG A 5 -9.93 8.25 -6.79
N SER A 6 -11.19 7.83 -6.89
CA SER A 6 -12.27 8.41 -6.11
C SER A 6 -13.31 7.38 -5.70
N LYS A 7 -13.99 7.66 -4.58
CA LYS A 7 -15.17 6.91 -4.11
C LYS A 7 -16.24 6.80 -5.20
N GLN A 8 -16.45 7.87 -5.97
CA GLN A 8 -17.44 7.91 -7.05
C GLN A 8 -17.12 6.90 -8.16
N VAL A 9 -15.85 6.80 -8.58
CA VAL A 9 -15.44 5.85 -9.63
C VAL A 9 -15.66 4.41 -9.17
N PHE A 10 -15.28 4.10 -7.92
CA PHE A 10 -15.50 2.78 -7.33
C PHE A 10 -16.98 2.41 -7.26
N LYS A 11 -17.82 3.34 -6.78
CA LYS A 11 -19.26 3.15 -6.71
C LYS A 11 -19.88 2.93 -8.08
N THR A 12 -19.57 3.79 -9.05
CA THR A 12 -20.09 3.66 -10.43
C THR A 12 -19.70 2.32 -11.06
N TRP A 13 -18.49 1.82 -10.79
CA TRP A 13 -18.07 0.51 -11.26
C TRP A 13 -18.83 -0.65 -10.58
N LEU A 14 -19.05 -0.56 -9.27
CA LEU A 14 -19.83 -1.54 -8.51
C LEU A 14 -21.31 -1.56 -8.93
N ASP A 15 -21.91 -0.39 -9.15
CA ASP A 15 -23.30 -0.25 -9.60
C ASP A 15 -23.54 -0.84 -11.00
N ALA A 16 -22.49 -0.94 -11.82
CA ALA A 16 -22.55 -1.60 -13.12
C ALA A 16 -22.51 -3.14 -13.03
N GLN A 17 -22.28 -3.72 -11.84
CA GLN A 17 -22.25 -5.17 -11.63
C GLN A 17 -23.64 -5.70 -11.24
N THR A 18 -23.88 -6.98 -11.51
CA THR A 18 -25.08 -7.68 -11.05
C THR A 18 -25.12 -7.78 -9.52
N THR A 19 -26.31 -7.87 -8.94
CA THR A 19 -26.48 -8.11 -7.49
C THR A 19 -25.77 -9.38 -7.04
N ASP A 20 -25.94 -10.49 -7.75
CA ASP A 20 -25.30 -11.77 -7.42
C ASP A 20 -23.76 -11.66 -7.35
N PHE A 21 -23.16 -10.87 -8.26
CA PHE A 21 -21.72 -10.60 -8.22
C PHE A 21 -21.32 -9.88 -6.94
N ARG A 22 -22.04 -8.81 -6.57
CA ARG A 22 -21.74 -8.01 -5.38
C ARG A 22 -21.92 -8.81 -4.10
N ASP A 23 -22.99 -9.59 -4.02
CA ASP A 23 -23.30 -10.43 -2.86
C ASP A 23 -22.29 -11.57 -2.68
N GLY A 24 -21.63 -11.99 -3.76
CA GLY A 24 -20.53 -12.97 -3.74
C GLY A 24 -19.17 -12.41 -3.33
N ILE A 25 -19.03 -11.09 -3.11
CA ILE A 25 -17.74 -10.50 -2.70
C ILE A 25 -17.55 -10.68 -1.20
N GLU A 26 -16.64 -11.56 -0.82
CA GLU A 26 -16.29 -11.80 0.59
C GLU A 26 -15.12 -10.94 1.08
N VAL A 27 -14.20 -10.58 0.19
CA VAL A 27 -12.96 -9.86 0.53
C VAL A 27 -12.66 -8.79 -0.51
N VAL A 28 -12.32 -7.59 -0.03
CA VAL A 28 -11.82 -6.50 -0.87
C VAL A 28 -10.41 -6.14 -0.44
N ALA A 29 -9.42 -6.55 -1.23
CA ALA A 29 -8.04 -6.10 -1.09
C ALA A 29 -7.89 -4.72 -1.72
N MET A 30 -7.46 -3.75 -0.92
CA MET A 30 -7.36 -2.35 -1.33
C MET A 30 -6.04 -1.72 -0.91
N ASP A 31 -5.70 -0.61 -1.55
CA ASP A 31 -4.64 0.25 -1.07
C ASP A 31 -5.03 0.88 0.29
N GLY A 32 -4.05 1.41 1.02
CA GLY A 32 -4.29 2.05 2.33
C GLY A 32 -5.08 3.37 2.27
N PHE A 33 -5.69 3.73 1.14
CA PHE A 33 -6.41 4.98 0.97
C PHE A 33 -7.79 4.93 1.64
N THR A 34 -8.03 5.87 2.56
CA THR A 34 -9.28 5.95 3.34
C THR A 34 -10.54 6.01 2.48
N GLY A 35 -10.48 6.64 1.30
CA GLY A 35 -11.64 6.76 0.42
C GLY A 35 -12.18 5.42 -0.09
N PHE A 36 -11.32 4.44 -0.37
CA PHE A 36 -11.76 3.10 -0.78
C PHE A 36 -12.28 2.29 0.39
N LYS A 37 -11.69 2.45 1.59
CA LYS A 37 -12.20 1.82 2.81
C LYS A 37 -13.64 2.26 3.11
N THR A 38 -13.91 3.57 3.06
CA THR A 38 -15.26 4.10 3.25
C THR A 38 -16.22 3.60 2.17
N ALA A 39 -15.81 3.64 0.90
CA ALA A 39 -16.66 3.18 -0.20
C ALA A 39 -16.98 1.68 -0.09
N THR A 40 -16.01 0.86 0.30
CA THR A 40 -16.21 -0.58 0.50
C THR A 40 -17.16 -0.84 1.65
N ALA A 41 -17.00 -0.15 2.79
CA ALA A 41 -17.87 -0.32 3.94
C ALA A 41 -19.34 0.07 3.64
N GLU A 42 -19.54 1.06 2.76
CA GLU A 42 -20.88 1.51 2.36
C GLU A 42 -21.52 0.61 1.31
N GLU A 43 -20.78 0.20 0.28
CA GLU A 43 -21.34 -0.53 -0.87
C GLU A 43 -21.29 -2.06 -0.70
N LEU A 44 -20.38 -2.57 0.12
CA LEU A 44 -20.14 -4.00 0.36
C LEU A 44 -20.01 -4.29 1.86
N PRO A 45 -21.06 -4.09 2.68
CA PRO A 45 -20.98 -4.17 4.13
C PRO A 45 -20.66 -5.58 4.66
N GLN A 46 -20.90 -6.62 3.85
CA GLN A 46 -20.58 -8.02 4.21
C GLN A 46 -19.14 -8.41 3.83
N ALA A 47 -18.46 -7.63 2.98
CA ALA A 47 -17.12 -7.93 2.54
C ALA A 47 -16.08 -7.45 3.56
N THR A 48 -15.05 -8.26 3.79
CA THR A 48 -13.92 -7.90 4.64
C THR A 48 -12.92 -7.05 3.84
N ALA A 49 -12.73 -5.80 4.26
CA ALA A 49 -11.69 -4.93 3.70
C ALA A 49 -10.30 -5.31 4.26
N VAL A 50 -9.35 -5.63 3.38
CA VAL A 50 -7.97 -5.98 3.74
C VAL A 50 -6.97 -5.07 3.00
N MET A 51 -5.78 -4.89 3.57
CA MET A 51 -4.68 -4.24 2.84
C MET A 51 -4.07 -5.20 1.82
N ASP A 52 -3.90 -4.72 0.59
CA ASP A 52 -3.20 -5.46 -0.46
C ASP A 52 -1.71 -5.65 -0.10
N PRO A 53 -1.20 -6.89 -0.09
CA PRO A 53 0.21 -7.20 0.17
C PRO A 53 1.21 -6.38 -0.66
N PHE A 54 0.88 -6.04 -1.91
CA PHE A 54 1.78 -5.23 -2.74
C PHE A 54 2.03 -3.85 -2.11
N HIS A 55 0.95 -3.20 -1.65
CA HIS A 55 1.03 -1.92 -0.95
C HIS A 55 1.69 -2.04 0.43
N VAL A 56 1.45 -3.14 1.16
CA VAL A 56 2.10 -3.40 2.46
C VAL A 56 3.62 -3.49 2.31
N VAL A 57 4.09 -4.28 1.33
CA VAL A 57 5.54 -4.46 1.09
C VAL A 57 6.18 -3.14 0.66
N ALA A 58 5.51 -2.37 -0.21
CA ALA A 58 5.99 -1.05 -0.62
C ALA A 58 6.12 -0.10 0.59
N LEU A 59 5.09 -0.01 1.44
CA LEU A 59 5.11 0.83 2.64
C LEU A 59 6.20 0.40 3.63
N ALA A 60 6.38 -0.91 3.81
CA ALA A 60 7.45 -1.44 4.66
C ALA A 60 8.84 -1.06 4.10
N GLY A 61 9.04 -1.19 2.78
CA GLY A 61 10.26 -0.77 2.10
C GLY A 61 10.57 0.72 2.32
N ASP A 62 9.58 1.59 2.11
CA ASP A 62 9.72 3.03 2.32
C ASP A 62 10.02 3.40 3.78
N ALA A 63 9.39 2.72 4.74
CA ALA A 63 9.65 2.92 6.17
C ALA A 63 11.08 2.51 6.54
N LEU A 64 11.53 1.34 6.05
CA LEU A 64 12.91 0.87 6.24
C LEU A 64 13.92 1.82 5.62
N ASP A 65 13.67 2.32 4.41
CA ASP A 65 14.56 3.25 3.74
C ASP A 65 14.69 4.57 4.48
N ARG A 66 13.59 5.12 5.01
CA ARG A 66 13.63 6.33 5.86
C ARG A 66 14.42 6.10 7.14
N CYS A 67 14.21 4.96 7.81
CA CYS A 67 14.95 4.61 9.02
C CYS A 67 16.46 4.52 8.72
N ARG A 68 16.82 3.79 7.67
CA ARG A 68 18.20 3.62 7.21
C ARG A 68 18.86 4.95 6.86
N GLN A 69 18.17 5.83 6.14
CA GLN A 69 18.68 7.16 5.78
C GLN A 69 18.90 8.04 7.01
N ARG A 70 17.98 8.01 7.99
CA ARG A 70 18.11 8.74 9.25
C ARG A 70 19.33 8.26 10.05
N VAL A 71 19.43 6.96 10.31
CA VAL A 71 20.55 6.40 11.09
C VAL A 71 21.89 6.69 10.40
N GLN A 72 21.96 6.59 9.08
CA GLN A 72 23.15 6.94 8.30
C GLN A 72 23.57 8.40 8.49
N GLN A 73 22.62 9.35 8.42
CA GLN A 73 22.90 10.77 8.64
C GLN A 73 23.33 11.03 10.09
N ASP A 74 22.61 10.45 11.06
CA ASP A 74 22.91 10.62 12.49
C ASP A 74 24.29 10.05 12.85
N THR A 75 24.73 8.97 12.19
CA THR A 75 25.98 8.27 12.50
C THR A 75 27.18 8.82 11.72
N LEU A 76 27.01 9.18 10.45
CA LEU A 76 28.12 9.52 9.54
C LEU A 76 28.09 10.97 9.06
N GLY A 77 27.06 11.75 9.40
CA GLY A 77 26.93 13.15 9.02
C GLY A 77 26.72 13.40 7.52
N HIS A 78 26.46 12.34 6.74
CA HIS A 78 26.23 12.44 5.30
C HIS A 78 25.28 11.36 4.79
N ARG A 79 24.70 11.62 3.60
CA ARG A 79 23.90 10.64 2.87
C ARG A 79 24.72 9.38 2.56
N GLY A 80 24.08 8.22 2.62
CA GLY A 80 24.71 6.93 2.34
C GLY A 80 25.28 6.83 0.92
N ARG A 81 26.50 6.32 0.81
CA ARG A 81 27.25 6.09 -0.44
C ARG A 81 27.97 4.74 -0.41
N SER A 82 28.54 4.34 -1.54
CA SER A 82 29.32 3.10 -1.64
C SER A 82 30.42 3.08 -0.57
N GLY A 83 30.55 1.95 0.13
CA GLY A 83 31.45 1.77 1.28
C GLY A 83 30.77 1.94 2.65
N ASP A 84 29.64 2.63 2.74
CA ASP A 84 28.94 2.79 4.01
C ASP A 84 28.20 1.49 4.40
N PRO A 85 28.28 1.04 5.67
CA PRO A 85 27.62 -0.20 6.12
C PRO A 85 26.12 -0.25 5.80
N LEU A 86 25.39 0.86 6.03
CA LEU A 86 23.96 0.96 5.77
C LEU A 86 23.61 1.24 4.29
N TYR A 87 24.59 1.57 3.45
CA TYR A 87 24.34 1.67 2.01
C TYR A 87 24.40 0.30 1.34
N GLY A 88 25.31 -0.58 1.80
CA GLY A 88 25.45 -1.95 1.30
C GLY A 88 24.23 -2.85 1.56
N THR A 89 23.54 -2.64 2.67
CA THR A 89 22.36 -3.42 3.09
C THR A 89 21.04 -2.99 2.44
N ARG A 90 21.05 -2.01 1.52
CA ARG A 90 19.80 -1.56 0.86
C ARG A 90 19.11 -2.62 -0.02
N ARG A 91 19.77 -3.75 -0.30
CA ARG A 91 19.26 -4.81 -1.20
C ARG A 91 18.87 -6.11 -0.49
N THR A 92 19.05 -6.22 0.82
CA THR A 92 18.82 -7.49 1.54
C THR A 92 17.35 -7.94 1.57
N GLU A 93 16.40 -7.00 1.49
CA GLU A 93 14.95 -7.31 1.48
C GLU A 93 14.41 -7.65 0.07
N ALA A 94 15.10 -7.25 -1.00
CA ALA A 94 14.62 -7.40 -2.38
C ALA A 94 15.03 -8.74 -3.05
N HIS A 95 15.87 -9.54 -2.38
CA HIS A 95 16.51 -10.73 -2.96
C HIS A 95 16.22 -12.04 -2.22
N ARG A 96 15.28 -12.07 -1.28
CA ARG A 96 14.76 -13.33 -0.73
C ARG A 96 13.53 -13.76 -1.52
N ARG A 97 13.76 -14.41 -2.66
CA ARG A 97 12.82 -15.34 -3.29
C ARG A 97 13.47 -16.71 -3.34
#